data_AF-A0A7Z9I235-F1
#
_entry.id   AF-A0A7Z9I235-F1
#
_cell.length_a   1.000
_cell.length_b   1.000
_cell.length_c   1.000
_cell.angle_alpha   90.00
_cell.angle_beta   90.00
_cell.angle_gamma   90.00
#
_symmetry.space_group_name_H-M   'P 1'
#
loop_
_entity.id
_entity.type
_entity.pdbx_description
1 polymer ?
#
loop_
_entity_poly.entity_id
_entity_poly.type
_entity_poly.pdbx_seq_one_letter_code
_entity_poly.pdbx_strand_id
1 'polypeptide(L)'
;LAIHLSVRNLKYVQHTLIPHYGEDCPVVIAYRVTWPDQQFIHGTLANIREKLRKSKISRTALILVGRVFDAKNFRDSALYDPKHVHVLRPKKKTLK
;
A
#
# COMPACT_ATOMS: atom_id res chain seq x y z
N LEU A 1 -3.74 -5.41 -2.53
CA LEU A 1 -3.14 -6.71 -2.12
C LEU A 1 -1.90 -6.44 -1.28
N ALA A 2 -1.73 -7.14 -0.15
CA ALA A 2 -0.54 -7.03 0.71
C ALA A 2 0.12 -8.40 0.86
N ILE A 3 1.40 -8.51 0.51
CA ILE A 3 2.15 -9.77 0.50
C ILE A 3 3.30 -9.68 1.49
N HIS A 4 3.23 -10.54 2.50
CA HIS A 4 4.19 -10.61 3.60
C HIS A 4 5.31 -11.61 3.28
N LEU A 5 6.48 -11.41 3.90
CA LEU A 5 7.61 -12.34 3.88
C LEU A 5 8.13 -12.76 2.49
N SER A 6 7.77 -12.01 1.43
CA SER A 6 8.00 -12.43 0.04
C SER A 6 8.93 -11.50 -0.75
N VAL A 7 9.56 -10.51 -0.10
CA VAL A 7 10.38 -9.50 -0.80
C VAL A 7 11.54 -10.10 -1.61
N ARG A 8 12.09 -11.24 -1.17
CA ARG A 8 13.13 -11.99 -1.92
C ARG A 8 12.58 -12.75 -3.12
N ASN A 9 11.30 -13.11 -3.08
CA ASN A 9 10.64 -13.87 -4.13
C ASN A 9 9.92 -12.96 -5.14
N LEU A 10 10.41 -11.73 -5.33
CA LEU A 10 9.75 -10.74 -6.17
C LEU A 10 9.57 -11.19 -7.62
N LYS A 11 10.49 -12.01 -8.14
CA LYS A 11 10.37 -12.59 -9.49
C LYS A 11 9.10 -13.44 -9.63
N TYR A 12 8.83 -14.29 -8.64
CA TYR A 12 7.62 -15.11 -8.61
C TYR A 12 6.39 -14.21 -8.46
N VAL A 13 6.42 -13.24 -7.54
CA VAL A 13 5.31 -12.29 -7.33
C VAL A 13 4.96 -11.57 -8.65
N GLN A 14 5.96 -11.06 -9.38
CA GLN A 14 5.74 -10.43 -10.68
C GLN A 14 5.09 -11.41 -11.67
N HIS A 15 5.67 -12.60 -11.86
CA HIS A 15 5.17 -13.59 -12.80
C HIS A 15 3.72 -14.02 -12.50
N THR A 16 3.40 -14.21 -11.22
CA THR A 16 2.06 -14.60 -10.79
C THR A 16 1.04 -13.47 -10.93
N LEU A 17 1.43 -12.21 -10.68
CA LEU A 17 0.47 -11.10 -10.64
C LEU A 17 0.29 -10.38 -11.97
N ILE A 18 1.31 -10.33 -12.84
CA ILE A 18 1.24 -9.62 -14.13
C ILE A 18 0.02 -10.06 -14.97
N PRO A 19 -0.30 -11.37 -15.11
CA PRO A 19 -1.47 -11.81 -15.88
C PRO A 19 -2.81 -11.30 -15.35
N HIS A 20 -2.89 -10.90 -14.09
CA HIS A 20 -4.14 -10.47 -13.44
C HIS A 20 -4.24 -8.96 -13.23
N TYR A 21 -3.10 -8.28 -13.05
CA TYR A 21 -3.05 -6.87 -12.68
C TYR A 21 -2.48 -5.95 -13.76
N GLY A 22 -1.73 -6.51 -14.72
CA GLY A 22 -0.99 -5.78 -15.74
C GLY A 22 0.41 -5.35 -15.27
N GLU A 23 1.36 -5.24 -16.20
CA GLU A 23 2.74 -4.81 -15.93
C GLU A 23 2.84 -3.40 -15.35
N ASP A 24 1.88 -2.55 -15.70
CA ASP A 24 1.73 -1.18 -15.26
C ASP A 24 1.12 -1.06 -13.86
N CYS A 25 0.66 -2.16 -13.25
CA CYS A 25 0.03 -2.10 -11.93
C CYS A 25 1.00 -1.55 -10.87
N PRO A 26 0.59 -0.53 -10.10
CA PRO A 26 1.43 0.04 -9.06
C PRO A 26 1.80 -0.93 -7.96
N VAL A 27 3.04 -0.81 -7.50
CA VAL A 27 3.61 -1.56 -6.39
C VAL A 27 4.36 -0.60 -5.47
N VAL A 28 4.15 -0.78 -4.17
CA VAL A 28 4.93 -0.13 -3.12
C VAL A 28 5.60 -1.20 -2.27
N ILE A 29 6.92 -1.15 -2.15
CA ILE A 29 7.65 -1.93 -1.14
C ILE A 29 7.87 -1.03 0.07
N ALA A 30 7.26 -1.40 1.20
CA ALA A 30 7.35 -0.68 2.45
C ALA A 30 8.31 -1.41 3.40
N TYR A 31 9.50 -0.85 3.59
CA TYR A 31 10.58 -1.41 4.41
C TYR A 31 10.54 -0.80 5.82
N ARG A 32 10.50 -1.66 6.84
CA ARG A 32 10.53 -1.29 8.27
C ARG A 32 9.67 -0.07 8.62
N VAL A 33 8.43 -0.06 8.15
CA VAL A 33 7.48 1.04 8.43
C VAL A 33 7.45 1.33 9.93
N THR A 34 7.47 2.61 10.29
CA THR A 34 7.58 3.18 11.65
C THR A 34 8.96 3.18 12.30
N TRP A 35 9.98 2.57 11.69
CA TRP A 35 11.35 2.61 12.20
C TRP A 35 12.07 3.88 11.70
N PRO A 36 13.14 4.34 12.38
CA PRO A 36 13.87 5.55 11.96
C PRO A 36 14.41 5.50 10.53
N ASP A 37 14.70 4.30 10.03
CA ASP A 37 15.27 4.07 8.70
C ASP A 37 14.23 3.57 7.67
N GLN A 38 12.94 3.73 7.97
CA GLN A 38 11.86 3.31 7.08
C GLN A 38 12.08 3.82 5.65
N GLN A 39 11.74 3.00 4.67
CA GLN A 39 11.85 3.35 3.25
C GLN A 39 10.65 2.86 2.47
N PHE A 40 10.21 3.65 1.50
CA PHE A 40 9.16 3.29 0.56
C PHE A 40 9.71 3.32 -0.86
N ILE A 41 9.63 2.18 -1.56
CA ILE A 41 10.05 2.06 -2.94
C ILE A 41 8.80 1.94 -3.79
N HIS A 42 8.57 2.97 -4.62
CA HIS A 42 7.43 3.03 -5.53
C HIS A 42 7.84 2.56 -6.92
N GLY A 43 6.97 1.79 -7.58
CA GLY A 43 7.16 1.32 -8.94
C GLY A 43 5.93 0.62 -9.47
N THR A 44 6.13 -0.19 -10.51
CA THR A 44 5.08 -1.03 -11.09
C THR A 44 5.52 -2.49 -11.07
N LEU A 45 4.60 -3.41 -11.36
CA LEU A 45 4.95 -4.83 -11.51
C LEU A 45 6.06 -5.05 -12.54
N ALA A 46 6.23 -4.19 -13.55
CA ALA A 46 7.35 -4.27 -14.50
C ALA A 46 8.72 -3.96 -13.87
N ASN A 47 8.84 -2.88 -13.08
CA ASN A 47 10.14 -2.30 -12.72
C ASN A 47 10.52 -2.42 -11.23
N ILE A 48 9.60 -2.84 -10.37
CA ILE A 48 9.82 -2.80 -8.91
C ILE A 48 11.00 -3.67 -8.45
N ARG A 49 11.26 -4.79 -9.13
CA ARG A 49 12.38 -5.68 -8.81
C ARG A 49 13.74 -5.01 -9.02
N GLU A 50 13.88 -4.25 -10.09
CA GLU A 50 15.13 -3.53 -10.38
C GLU A 50 15.37 -2.44 -9.33
N LYS A 51 14.31 -1.68 -8.99
CA LYS A 51 14.35 -0.64 -7.96
C LYS A 51 14.72 -1.21 -6.59
N LEU A 52 14.15 -2.35 -6.21
CA LEU A 52 14.50 -3.05 -4.97
C LEU A 52 15.96 -3.49 -4.93
N ARG A 53 16.52 -4.00 -6.04
CA ARG A 53 17.94 -4.40 -6.09
C ARG A 53 18.87 -3.22 -5.82
N LYS A 54 18.52 -2.03 -6.31
CA LYS A 54 19.30 -0.80 -6.09
C LYS A 54 19.29 -0.35 -4.62
N SER A 55 18.22 -0.63 -3.86
CA SER A 55 18.13 -0.25 -2.45
C SER A 55 18.83 -1.22 -1.48
N LYS A 56 19.27 -2.40 -1.95
CA LYS A 56 19.88 -3.46 -1.14
C LYS A 56 18.97 -4.03 -0.02
N ILE A 57 17.67 -3.71 -0.04
CA ILE A 57 16.69 -4.28 0.89
C ILE A 57 16.42 -5.74 0.53
N SER A 58 16.54 -6.65 1.50
CA SER A 58 16.36 -8.09 1.28
C SER A 58 15.43 -8.79 2.26
N ARG A 59 14.92 -8.08 3.28
CA ARG A 59 14.06 -8.63 4.33
C ARG A 59 13.25 -7.51 5.00
N THR A 60 12.28 -7.89 5.84
CA THR A 60 11.49 -6.94 6.65
C THR A 60 10.84 -5.85 5.80
N ALA A 61 10.26 -6.26 4.69
CA ALA A 61 9.54 -5.38 3.79
C ALA A 61 8.21 -6.02 3.37
N LEU A 62 7.18 -5.18 3.28
CA LEU A 62 5.87 -5.54 2.79
C LEU A 62 5.76 -5.17 1.31
N ILE A 63 5.24 -6.07 0.48
CA ILE A 63 4.92 -5.75 -0.92
C ILE A 63 3.43 -5.40 -0.97
N LEU A 64 3.13 -4.18 -1.36
CA LEU A 64 1.77 -3.71 -1.56
C LEU A 64 1.53 -3.55 -3.06
N VAL A 65 0.49 -4.17 -3.59
CA VAL A 65 0.14 -4.15 -5.02
C VAL A 65 -1.29 -3.66 -5.19
N GLY A 66 -1.50 -2.70 -6.09
CA GLY A 66 -2.84 -2.34 -6.52
C GLY A 66 -2.97 -0.93 -7.12
N ARG A 67 -4.01 -0.77 -7.93
CA ARG A 67 -4.39 0.50 -8.58
C ARG A 67 -4.70 1.64 -7.60
N VAL A 68 -4.94 1.33 -6.34
CA VAL A 68 -5.16 2.32 -5.27
C VAL A 68 -3.99 3.31 -5.14
N PHE A 69 -2.76 2.92 -5.48
CA PHE A 69 -1.60 3.82 -5.40
C PHE A 69 -1.54 4.87 -6.52
N ASP A 70 -2.35 4.73 -7.58
CA ASP A 70 -2.53 5.75 -8.62
C ASP A 70 -3.83 6.55 -8.42
N ALA A 71 -4.67 6.15 -7.47
CA ALA A 71 -5.96 6.78 -7.26
C ALA A 71 -5.77 8.24 -6.81
N LYS A 72 -6.25 9.17 -7.64
CA LYS A 72 -6.33 10.59 -7.31
C LYS A 72 -7.79 10.93 -7.00
N ASN A 73 -8.01 11.94 -6.16
CA ASN A 73 -9.33 12.51 -5.90
C ASN A 73 -10.34 11.55 -5.24
N PHE A 74 -9.95 10.87 -4.16
CA PHE A 74 -10.89 10.16 -3.30
C PHE A 74 -11.08 10.90 -1.98
N ARG A 75 -12.25 10.76 -1.37
CA ARG A 75 -12.53 11.32 -0.04
C ARG A 75 -11.80 10.49 1.01
N ASP A 76 -11.17 11.15 1.97
CA ASP A 76 -10.58 10.48 3.12
C ASP A 76 -11.60 9.64 3.90
N SER A 77 -11.09 8.57 4.51
CA SER A 77 -11.90 7.72 5.38
C SER A 77 -12.39 8.51 6.59
N ALA A 78 -13.70 8.52 6.80
CA ALA A 78 -14.31 9.13 7.96
C ALA A 78 -14.22 8.24 9.23
N LEU A 79 -13.55 7.07 9.14
CA LEU A 79 -13.48 6.07 10.21
C LEU A 79 -12.93 6.66 11.53
N TYR A 80 -11.92 7.54 11.44
CA TYR A 80 -11.32 8.21 12.58
C TYR A 80 -11.65 9.70 12.66
N ASP A 81 -12.50 10.22 11.76
CA ASP A 81 -12.91 11.61 11.82
C ASP A 81 -13.81 11.80 13.06
N PRO A 82 -13.42 12.65 14.03
CA PRO A 82 -14.20 12.88 15.24
C PRO A 82 -15.57 13.52 14.96
N LYS A 83 -15.73 14.21 13.82
CA LYS A 83 -16.98 14.84 13.39
C LYS A 83 -17.87 13.90 12.59
N HIS A 84 -17.38 12.71 12.22
CA HIS A 84 -18.19 11.73 11.51
C HIS A 84 -19.29 11.20 12.42
N VAL A 85 -20.54 11.38 11.97
CA VAL A 85 -21.73 10.85 12.63
C VAL A 85 -21.95 9.43 12.12
N HIS A 86 -22.01 8.48 13.04
CA HIS A 86 -22.25 7.07 12.77
C HIS A 86 -23.06 6.44 13.91
N VAL A 87 -23.41 5.15 13.81
CA VAL A 87 -24.29 4.47 14.79
C VAL A 87 -23.81 4.59 16.24
N LEU A 88 -22.50 4.54 16.50
CA LEU A 88 -21.91 4.70 17.85
C LEU A 88 -21.60 6.16 18.25
N ARG A 89 -21.92 7.15 17.39
CA ARG A 89 -21.68 8.59 17.61
C ARG A 89 -22.81 9.38 16.91
N PRO A 90 -24.05 9.28 17.40
CA PRO A 90 -25.17 10.00 16.81
C PRO A 90 -25.05 11.50 17.06
N LYS A 91 -25.55 12.29 16.11
CA LYS A 91 -25.64 13.75 16.28
C LYS A 91 -26.63 14.04 17.42
N LYS A 92 -26.16 14.67 18.50
CA LYS A 92 -27.05 15.12 19.59
C LYS A 92 -28.08 16.11 19.00
N LYS A 93 -29.38 15.85 19.21
CA LYS A 93 -30.43 16.84 18.90
C LYS A 93 -30.31 17.96 19.93
N THR A 94 -30.01 19.18 19.49
CA THR A 94 -30.11 20.35 20.35
C THR A 94 -31.59 20.59 20.65
N LEU A 95 -31.98 20.50 21.93
CA LEU A 95 -33.32 20.90 22.35
C LEU A 95 -33.43 22.43 22.15
N LYS A 96 -34.49 22.86 21.46
CA LYS A 96 -34.86 24.28 21.33
C LYS A 96 -35.51 24.75 22.61
#